data_AF-A0A673FNJ4-F1
#
_entry.id   AF-A0A673FNJ4-F1
#
_cell.length_a   1.000
_cell.length_b   1.000
_cell.length_c   1.000
_cell.angle_alpha   90.00
_cell.angle_beta   90.00
_cell.angle_gamma   90.00
#
_symmetry.space_group_name_H-M   'P 1'
#
loop_
_entity.id
_entity.type
_entity.pdbx_description
1 polymer ?
#
loop_
_entity_poly.entity_id
_entity_poly.type
_entity_poly.pdbx_seq_one_letter_code
_entity_poly.pdbx_strand_id
1 'polypeptide(L)'
;FKSAQEKNSTILIALFNSLFTAQSFNLSVDGWIACHGKLYLLNSDKLNWSSSRASCVTKGADLVTISSQIEQDFLVSKIKQTHWIGLSDLETEGHWVWVNNQTLNETGVQFWFSEGPTEPDNWTNQDPSGEDCASLGDSNGNFQSWFDASCKKKKKFICEKKMLSTSIFGTN
;
A
#
# COMPACT_ATOMS: atom_id res chain seq x y z
N PHE A 1 -57.56 21.39 -7.69
CA PHE A 1 -56.42 21.38 -6.74
C PHE A 1 -55.98 19.97 -6.36
N LYS A 2 -55.78 19.07 -7.34
CA LYS A 2 -55.15 17.76 -7.17
C LYS A 2 -54.43 17.42 -8.49
N SER A 3 -53.30 18.05 -8.74
CA SER A 3 -52.40 17.66 -9.85
C SER A 3 -50.93 18.04 -9.62
N ALA A 4 -50.57 18.52 -8.42
CA ALA A 4 -49.22 18.96 -8.08
C ALA A 4 -48.53 18.13 -6.98
N GLN A 5 -49.13 17.03 -6.51
CA GLN A 5 -48.61 16.22 -5.40
C GLN A 5 -48.12 14.81 -5.79
N GLU A 6 -48.46 14.28 -6.97
CA GLU A 6 -48.02 12.92 -7.37
C GLU A 6 -46.81 12.89 -8.31
N LYS A 7 -46.34 14.03 -8.81
CA LYS A 7 -45.17 14.09 -9.72
C LYS A 7 -43.82 14.21 -9.00
N ASN A 8 -43.81 14.44 -7.68
CA ASN A 8 -42.58 14.64 -6.91
C ASN A 8 -41.96 13.34 -6.36
N SER A 9 -42.68 12.21 -6.38
CA SER A 9 -42.16 10.95 -5.81
C SER A 9 -41.26 10.19 -6.80
N THR A 10 -41.60 10.17 -8.09
CA THR A 10 -40.81 9.46 -9.11
C THR A 10 -39.51 10.17 -9.48
N ILE A 11 -39.49 11.51 -9.39
CA ILE A 11 -38.30 12.33 -9.69
C ILE A 11 -37.23 12.17 -8.61
N LEU A 12 -37.62 12.00 -7.33
CA LEU A 12 -36.67 11.76 -6.24
C LEU A 12 -35.97 10.40 -6.36
N ILE A 13 -36.68 9.34 -6.75
CA ILE A 13 -36.08 8.01 -6.93
C ILE A 13 -35.13 7.98 -8.14
N ALA A 14 -35.46 8.69 -9.22
CA ALA A 14 -34.58 8.81 -10.39
C ALA A 14 -33.29 9.59 -10.07
N LEU A 15 -33.36 10.61 -9.20
CA LEU A 15 -32.18 11.34 -8.74
C LEU A 15 -31.33 10.53 -7.75
N PHE A 16 -31.95 9.68 -6.91
CA PHE A 16 -31.22 8.73 -6.05
C PHE A 16 -30.55 7.60 -6.86
N ASN A 17 -31.19 7.12 -7.93
CA ASN A 17 -30.64 6.07 -8.80
C ASN A 17 -29.63 6.59 -9.82
N SER A 18 -29.59 7.90 -10.12
CA SER A 18 -28.52 8.50 -10.92
C SER A 18 -27.28 8.89 -10.11
N LEU A 19 -27.33 8.77 -8.78
CA LEU A 19 -26.20 8.97 -7.86
C LEU A 19 -25.43 7.67 -7.58
N PHE A 20 -25.94 6.53 -8.02
CA PHE A 20 -25.23 5.23 -8.01
C PHE A 20 -24.73 4.88 -9.41
N THR A 21 -24.03 5.80 -10.07
CA THR A 21 -22.91 5.34 -10.89
C THR A 21 -21.84 4.91 -9.90
N ALA A 22 -21.39 3.66 -9.97
CA ALA A 22 -20.19 3.21 -9.28
C ALA A 22 -18.96 3.89 -9.91
N GLN A 23 -18.91 5.22 -9.79
CA GLN A 23 -17.74 5.99 -10.11
C GLN A 23 -16.78 5.69 -8.95
N SER A 24 -15.75 4.91 -9.23
CA SER A 24 -14.61 4.75 -8.33
C SER A 24 -14.09 6.15 -8.00
N PHE A 25 -14.49 6.68 -6.84
CA PHE A 25 -13.92 7.90 -6.31
C PHE A 25 -12.46 7.57 -5.99
N ASN A 26 -11.54 7.96 -6.87
CA ASN A 26 -10.19 8.31 -6.45
C ASN A 26 -10.32 9.58 -5.59
N LEU A 27 -10.80 9.40 -4.36
CA LEU A 27 -10.81 10.44 -3.34
C LEU A 27 -9.37 10.60 -2.88
N SER A 28 -8.61 11.42 -3.60
CA SER A 28 -7.29 11.86 -3.19
C SER A 28 -7.41 12.88 -2.06
N VAL A 29 -7.85 12.45 -0.89
CA VAL A 29 -7.85 13.29 0.31
C VAL A 29 -6.40 13.38 0.78
N ASP A 30 -5.85 14.59 0.83
CA ASP A 30 -4.49 14.87 1.32
C ASP A 30 -3.36 14.03 0.69
N GLY A 31 -3.49 13.71 -0.60
CA GLY A 31 -2.49 12.93 -1.34
C GLY A 31 -2.57 11.41 -1.16
N TRP A 32 -3.54 10.91 -0.38
CA TRP A 32 -3.79 9.46 -0.26
C TRP A 32 -4.51 8.92 -1.48
N ILE A 33 -4.08 7.80 -2.04
CA ILE A 33 -4.77 7.13 -3.15
C ILE A 33 -5.50 5.88 -2.64
N ALA A 34 -6.67 5.59 -3.18
CA ALA A 34 -7.51 4.47 -2.73
C ALA A 34 -7.35 3.25 -3.64
N CYS A 35 -7.25 2.06 -3.06
CA CYS A 35 -7.40 0.79 -3.77
C CYS A 35 -7.96 -0.27 -2.80
N HIS A 36 -9.08 -0.90 -3.18
CA HIS A 36 -9.69 -2.03 -2.47
C HIS A 36 -9.84 -1.86 -0.94
N GLY A 37 -10.40 -0.73 -0.50
CA GLY A 37 -10.66 -0.49 0.92
C GLY A 37 -9.42 -0.12 1.74
N LYS A 38 -8.28 0.11 1.08
CA LYS A 38 -7.06 0.65 1.67
C LYS A 38 -6.72 2.01 1.05
N LEU A 39 -6.01 2.83 1.82
CA LEU A 39 -5.46 4.12 1.43
C LEU A 39 -3.94 4.02 1.44
N TYR A 40 -3.30 4.56 0.40
CA TYR A 40 -1.85 4.55 0.25
C TYR A 40 -1.31 5.98 0.09
N LEU A 41 -0.15 6.26 0.67
CA LEU A 41 0.55 7.53 0.51
C LEU A 41 1.97 7.27 -0.01
N LEU A 42 2.26 7.72 -1.23
CA LEU A 42 3.59 7.64 -1.83
C LEU A 42 4.40 8.86 -1.39
N ASN A 43 5.33 8.66 -0.46
CA ASN A 43 6.14 9.75 0.08
C ASN A 43 7.32 10.06 -0.86
N SER A 44 7.56 11.34 -1.10
CA SER A 44 8.67 11.80 -1.95
C SER A 44 10.04 11.79 -1.24
N ASP A 45 10.02 11.90 0.08
CA ASP A 45 11.22 11.95 0.92
C ASP A 45 11.96 10.62 0.91
N LYS A 46 13.29 10.67 1.02
CA LYS A 46 14.13 9.48 1.10
C LYS A 46 14.65 9.27 2.51
N LEU A 47 14.15 8.23 3.17
CA LEU A 47 14.49 7.88 4.55
C LEU A 47 15.00 6.43 4.62
N ASN A 48 15.67 6.09 5.73
CA ASN A 48 15.97 4.69 6.04
C ASN A 48 14.67 3.95 6.41
N TRP A 49 14.70 2.61 6.47
CA TRP A 49 13.48 1.83 6.63
C TRP A 49 12.74 2.17 7.94
N SER A 50 13.46 2.23 9.06
CA SER A 50 12.87 2.52 10.38
C SER A 50 12.28 3.95 10.47
N SER A 51 12.95 4.95 9.90
CA SER A 51 12.43 6.33 9.87
C SER A 51 11.24 6.47 8.91
N SER A 52 11.23 5.72 7.80
CA SER A 52 10.09 5.62 6.90
C SER A 52 8.87 5.07 7.63
N ARG A 53 9.05 3.97 8.38
CA ARG A 53 8.01 3.38 9.21
C ARG A 53 7.47 4.35 10.24
N ALA A 54 8.36 4.99 11.00
CA ALA A 54 7.97 6.00 11.98
C ALA A 54 7.16 7.13 11.32
N SER A 55 7.56 7.60 10.14
CA SER A 55 6.82 8.61 9.38
C SER A 55 5.41 8.16 8.99
N CYS A 56 5.21 6.89 8.62
CA CYS A 56 3.87 6.35 8.37
C CYS A 56 3.03 6.26 9.65
N VAL A 57 3.63 5.80 10.75
CA VAL A 57 2.97 5.71 12.06
C VAL A 57 2.46 7.06 12.55
N THR A 58 3.23 8.14 12.37
CA THR A 58 2.78 9.50 12.73
C THR A 58 1.53 9.96 11.96
N LYS A 59 1.19 9.32 10.84
CA LYS A 59 0.02 9.62 10.00
C LYS A 59 -1.15 8.65 10.22
N GLY A 60 -1.09 7.83 11.27
CA GLY A 60 -2.09 6.81 11.56
C GLY A 60 -2.10 5.67 10.52
N ALA A 61 -0.91 5.34 9.99
CA ALA A 61 -0.68 4.32 8.99
C ALA A 61 0.54 3.46 9.38
N ASP A 62 0.94 2.51 8.55
CA ASP A 62 2.26 1.86 8.64
C ASP A 62 2.86 1.76 7.23
N LEU A 63 4.07 1.23 7.08
CA LEU A 63 4.58 0.88 5.75
C LEU A 63 3.64 -0.14 5.08
N VAL A 64 3.53 -0.04 3.76
CA VAL A 64 2.58 -0.88 2.99
C VAL A 64 2.84 -2.37 3.15
N THR A 65 1.76 -3.13 3.35
CA THR A 65 1.79 -4.60 3.40
C THR A 65 1.15 -5.13 2.13
N ILE A 66 1.98 -5.66 1.21
CA ILE A 66 1.51 -6.13 -0.09
C ILE A 66 1.08 -7.59 0.04
N SER A 67 -0.23 -7.80 0.01
CA SER A 67 -0.88 -9.06 0.36
C SER A 67 -1.68 -9.68 -0.80
N SER A 68 -1.62 -9.07 -1.99
CA SER A 68 -2.30 -9.58 -3.19
C SER A 68 -1.62 -9.10 -4.47
N GLN A 69 -1.83 -9.83 -5.57
CA GLN A 69 -1.39 -9.41 -6.90
C GLN A 69 -1.97 -8.04 -7.30
N ILE A 70 -3.24 -7.78 -6.94
CA ILE A 70 -3.91 -6.54 -7.32
C ILE A 70 -3.26 -5.33 -6.62
N GLU A 71 -2.86 -5.51 -5.36
CA GLU A 71 -2.13 -4.49 -4.60
C GLU A 71 -0.73 -4.25 -5.18
N GLN A 72 -0.01 -5.32 -5.54
CA GLN A 72 1.28 -5.23 -6.24
C GLN A 72 1.14 -4.43 -7.54
N ASP A 73 0.24 -4.84 -8.44
CA ASP A 73 0.03 -4.20 -9.74
C ASP A 73 -0.37 -2.73 -9.59
N PHE A 74 -1.23 -2.44 -8.62
CA PHE A 74 -1.64 -1.07 -8.30
C PHE A 74 -0.42 -0.22 -7.93
N LEU A 75 0.42 -0.67 -6.99
CA LEU A 75 1.57 0.11 -6.52
C LEU A 75 2.64 0.27 -7.61
N VAL A 76 2.94 -0.80 -8.35
CA VAL A 76 3.85 -0.78 -9.50
C VAL A 76 3.42 0.27 -10.53
N SER A 77 2.11 0.43 -10.76
CA SER A 77 1.58 1.44 -11.68
C SER A 77 1.82 2.89 -11.24
N LYS A 78 2.12 3.13 -9.95
CA LYS A 78 2.25 4.47 -9.36
C LYS A 78 3.69 4.91 -9.13
N ILE A 79 4.65 3.98 -9.17
CA ILE A 79 6.05 4.28 -8.84
C ILE A 79 6.93 4.39 -10.09
N LYS A 80 8.05 5.12 -9.94
CA LYS A 80 9.12 5.29 -10.94
C LYS A 80 10.51 5.27 -10.30
N GLN A 81 10.58 4.91 -9.03
CA GLN A 81 11.78 4.87 -8.19
C GLN A 81 11.57 3.79 -7.12
N THR A 82 12.64 3.42 -6.43
CA THR A 82 12.58 2.43 -5.34
C THR A 82 11.82 2.97 -4.13
N HIS A 83 10.98 2.13 -3.53
CA HIS A 83 10.23 2.45 -2.32
C HIS A 83 10.39 1.37 -1.26
N TRP A 84 10.58 1.77 0.00
CA TRP A 84 10.43 0.88 1.13
C TRP A 84 9.00 0.37 1.23
N ILE A 85 8.88 -0.94 1.46
CA ILE A 85 7.64 -1.63 1.83
C ILE A 85 7.79 -2.18 3.25
N GLY A 86 6.68 -2.57 3.87
CA GLY A 86 6.64 -2.96 5.27
C GLY A 86 7.10 -4.38 5.54
N LEU A 87 8.07 -4.91 4.80
CA LEU A 87 8.57 -6.29 4.94
C LEU A 87 10.04 -6.26 5.37
N SER A 88 10.40 -7.03 6.38
CA SER A 88 11.76 -7.14 6.93
C SER A 88 11.98 -8.49 7.59
N ASP A 89 13.23 -8.94 7.69
CA ASP A 89 13.66 -10.12 8.45
C ASP A 89 14.69 -9.76 9.55
N LEU A 90 14.70 -8.50 9.98
CA LEU A 90 15.51 -7.91 11.07
C LEU A 90 15.64 -8.77 12.34
N GLU A 91 14.63 -9.57 12.68
CA GLU A 91 14.61 -10.40 13.88
C GLU A 91 15.28 -11.77 13.66
N THR A 92 15.16 -12.34 12.47
CA THR A 92 15.74 -13.64 12.12
C THR A 92 15.89 -13.73 10.61
N GLU A 93 17.14 -13.82 10.16
CA GLU A 93 17.52 -13.97 8.76
C GLU A 93 16.68 -15.03 8.03
N GLY A 94 16.12 -14.66 6.87
CA GLY A 94 15.26 -15.52 6.07
C GLY A 94 13.85 -15.73 6.63
N HIS A 95 13.49 -15.08 7.75
CA HIS A 95 12.15 -15.07 8.31
C HIS A 95 11.50 -13.70 8.16
N TRP A 96 10.95 -13.49 6.97
CA TRP A 96 10.32 -12.24 6.57
C TRP A 96 8.96 -12.00 7.23
N VAL A 97 8.83 -10.85 7.89
CA VAL A 97 7.64 -10.42 8.64
C VAL A 97 7.19 -9.04 8.17
N TRP A 98 5.88 -8.91 7.93
CA TRP A 98 5.23 -7.65 7.61
C TRP A 98 5.04 -6.80 8.87
N VAL A 99 5.02 -5.48 8.73
CA VAL A 99 4.79 -4.52 9.83
C VAL A 99 3.43 -4.71 10.54
N ASN A 100 2.49 -5.42 9.92
CA ASN A 100 1.21 -5.81 10.52
C ASN A 100 1.26 -7.11 11.34
N ASN A 101 2.47 -7.64 11.58
CA ASN A 101 2.80 -8.87 12.30
C ASN A 101 2.42 -10.18 11.60
N GLN A 102 2.03 -10.15 10.33
CA GLN A 102 1.90 -11.37 9.53
C GLN A 102 3.25 -11.77 8.94
N THR A 103 3.53 -13.06 8.89
CA THR A 103 4.68 -13.60 8.14
C THR A 103 4.41 -13.53 6.63
N LEU A 104 5.47 -13.52 5.83
CA LEU A 104 5.35 -13.58 4.37
C LEU A 104 4.53 -14.81 3.92
N ASN A 105 4.74 -15.95 4.56
CA ASN A 105 4.02 -17.20 4.28
C ASN A 105 2.53 -17.10 4.58
N GLU A 106 2.13 -16.40 5.65
CA GLU A 106 0.70 -16.19 5.98
C GLU A 106 -0.02 -15.34 4.94
N THR A 107 0.66 -14.35 4.33
CA THR A 107 0.08 -13.56 3.23
C THR A 107 0.06 -14.32 1.90
N GLY A 108 0.93 -15.32 1.72
CA GLY A 108 0.92 -16.26 0.60
C GLY A 108 1.31 -15.70 -0.76
N VAL A 109 1.71 -14.43 -0.86
CA VAL A 109 2.21 -13.79 -2.09
C VAL A 109 3.66 -13.38 -1.92
N GLN A 110 4.46 -13.58 -2.97
CA GLN A 110 5.85 -13.15 -3.03
C GLN A 110 6.12 -12.60 -4.41
N PHE A 111 6.74 -11.41 -4.48
CA PHE A 111 7.10 -10.76 -5.73
C PHE A 111 8.60 -10.44 -5.80
N TRP A 112 9.43 -11.25 -5.14
CA TRP A 112 10.88 -11.15 -5.22
C TRP A 112 11.39 -11.24 -6.66
N PHE A 113 12.49 -10.55 -6.95
CA PHE A 113 13.11 -10.63 -8.26
C PHE A 113 13.74 -12.01 -8.50
N SER A 114 13.42 -12.61 -9.65
CA SER A 114 13.85 -13.97 -10.00
C SER A 114 14.38 -14.11 -11.43
N GLU A 115 14.55 -13.01 -12.17
CA GLU A 115 15.06 -13.02 -13.56
C GLU A 115 16.60 -12.88 -13.64
N GLY A 116 17.28 -12.80 -12.49
CA GLY A 116 18.74 -12.68 -12.36
C GLY A 116 19.23 -13.33 -11.06
N PRO A 117 20.20 -12.72 -10.33
CA PRO A 117 20.46 -13.10 -8.95
C PRO A 117 19.13 -13.13 -8.18
N THR A 118 18.83 -14.25 -7.54
CA THR A 118 17.54 -14.46 -6.89
C THR A 118 17.51 -13.67 -5.60
N GLU A 119 16.44 -12.88 -5.42
CA GLU A 119 16.17 -12.19 -4.17
C GLU A 119 15.24 -13.01 -3.27
N PRO A 120 15.31 -12.81 -1.94
CA PRO A 120 16.32 -12.02 -1.24
C PRO A 120 17.68 -12.74 -1.18
N ASP A 121 18.78 -12.01 -1.35
CA ASP A 121 20.14 -12.58 -1.41
C ASP A 121 21.01 -12.30 -0.18
N ASN A 122 20.54 -11.46 0.74
CA ASN A 122 21.24 -11.01 1.95
C ASN A 122 22.68 -10.54 1.67
N TRP A 123 22.86 -9.67 0.70
CA TRP A 123 24.19 -9.25 0.29
C TRP A 123 24.95 -8.39 1.32
N THR A 124 25.99 -8.97 1.93
CA THR A 124 26.72 -8.35 3.06
C THR A 124 27.91 -7.45 2.67
N ASN A 125 28.24 -7.27 1.38
CA ASN A 125 29.47 -6.54 1.01
C ASN A 125 29.39 -5.03 1.28
N GLN A 126 28.20 -4.43 1.21
CA GLN A 126 28.00 -3.00 1.53
C GLN A 126 27.70 -2.77 3.01
N ASP A 127 27.03 -3.72 3.65
CA ASP A 127 26.65 -3.66 5.05
C ASP A 127 26.88 -5.03 5.70
N PRO A 128 27.80 -5.16 6.66
CA PRO A 128 28.06 -6.43 7.32
C PRO A 128 26.85 -7.00 8.07
N SER A 129 25.83 -6.18 8.35
CA SER A 129 24.59 -6.66 8.95
C SER A 129 23.69 -7.43 7.98
N GLY A 130 23.89 -7.28 6.67
CA GLY A 130 22.98 -7.86 5.69
C GLY A 130 21.96 -6.88 5.11
N GLU A 131 21.08 -7.41 4.26
CA GLU A 131 20.08 -6.66 3.51
C GLU A 131 18.65 -6.82 4.07
N ASP A 132 18.46 -6.70 5.38
CA ASP A 132 17.26 -7.16 6.11
C ASP A 132 15.91 -6.41 5.87
N CYS A 133 15.83 -5.52 4.87
CA CYS A 133 14.65 -4.71 4.59
C CYS A 133 14.22 -4.76 3.13
N ALA A 134 12.95 -5.07 2.88
CA ALA A 134 12.44 -5.18 1.52
C ALA A 134 12.06 -3.83 0.92
N SER A 135 12.32 -3.70 -0.37
CA SER A 135 11.94 -2.55 -1.19
C SER A 135 11.26 -3.00 -2.48
N LEU A 136 10.23 -2.25 -2.89
CA LEU A 136 9.65 -2.37 -4.22
C LEU A 136 10.54 -1.63 -5.21
N GLY A 137 11.18 -2.42 -6.08
CA GLY A 137 12.07 -2.02 -7.15
C GLY A 137 13.52 -1.72 -6.75
N ASP A 138 14.38 -1.69 -7.77
CA ASP A 138 15.82 -1.51 -7.66
C ASP A 138 16.36 -0.27 -8.41
N SER A 139 17.67 -0.06 -8.32
CA SER A 139 18.35 1.03 -9.04
C SER A 139 18.57 0.76 -10.53
N ASN A 140 18.39 -0.48 -10.99
CA ASN A 140 18.56 -0.86 -12.41
C ASN A 140 17.28 -0.64 -13.23
N GLY A 141 16.20 -0.19 -12.59
CA GLY A 141 14.95 0.17 -13.25
C GLY A 141 13.90 -0.94 -13.23
N ASN A 142 14.13 -2.03 -12.51
CA ASN A 142 13.06 -2.97 -12.22
C ASN A 142 12.20 -2.35 -11.10
N PHE A 143 10.96 -1.99 -11.42
CA PHE A 143 9.98 -1.52 -10.44
C PHE A 143 8.81 -2.50 -10.24
N GLN A 144 8.95 -3.71 -10.77
CA GLN A 144 7.92 -4.76 -10.76
C GLN A 144 8.14 -5.79 -9.65
N SER A 145 9.37 -5.91 -9.17
CA SER A 145 9.77 -6.92 -8.19
C SER A 145 10.23 -6.30 -6.87
N TRP A 146 10.25 -7.12 -5.82
CA TRP A 146 10.84 -6.80 -4.54
C TRP A 146 12.31 -7.18 -4.52
N PHE A 147 13.07 -6.42 -3.76
CA PHE A 147 14.50 -6.59 -3.51
C PHE A 147 14.74 -6.32 -2.03
N ASP A 148 15.50 -7.17 -1.37
CA ASP A 148 16.03 -6.86 -0.07
C ASP A 148 17.13 -5.80 -0.22
N ALA A 149 17.41 -5.10 0.87
CA ALA A 149 18.34 -3.98 0.87
C ALA A 149 18.78 -3.68 2.29
N SER A 150 20.04 -3.26 2.47
CA SER A 150 20.48 -2.69 3.75
C SER A 150 19.48 -1.63 4.23
N CYS A 151 18.91 -1.85 5.41
CA CYS A 151 17.90 -1.00 6.02
C CYS A 151 18.35 0.46 6.20
N LYS A 152 19.67 0.70 6.17
CA LYS A 152 20.31 2.02 6.29
C LYS A 152 20.21 2.85 5.01
N LYS A 153 19.95 2.22 3.85
CA LYS A 153 19.78 2.92 2.56
C LYS A 153 18.61 3.91 2.63
N LYS A 154 18.71 5.02 1.91
CA LYS A 154 17.63 6.02 1.83
C LYS A 154 16.80 5.79 0.57
N LYS A 155 15.54 5.38 0.73
CA LYS A 155 14.59 5.18 -0.36
C LYS A 155 13.32 5.97 -0.10
N LYS A 156 12.52 6.19 -1.15
CA LYS A 156 11.14 6.65 -0.96
C LYS A 156 10.36 5.59 -0.19
N PHE A 157 9.14 5.84 0.23
CA PHE A 157 8.38 4.86 1.00
C PHE A 157 6.88 5.02 0.82
N ILE A 158 6.16 3.92 0.97
CA ILE A 158 4.71 3.86 0.77
C ILE A 158 4.08 3.57 2.12
N CYS A 159 3.21 4.47 2.58
CA CYS A 159 2.37 4.21 3.75
C CYS A 159 1.04 3.59 3.34
N GLU A 160 0.46 2.77 4.20
CA GLU A 160 -0.86 2.15 4.04
C GLU A 160 -1.70 2.31 5.32
N LYS A 161 -2.99 2.56 5.16
CA LYS A 161 -4.00 2.38 6.21
C LYS A 161 -5.31 1.87 5.66
N LYS A 162 -6.09 1.17 6.48
CA LYS A 162 -7.45 0.73 6.12
C LYS A 162 -8.39 1.94 6.02
N MET A 163 -9.31 1.90 5.06
CA MET A 163 -10.44 2.82 5.04
C MET A 163 -11.35 2.49 6.22
N LEU A 164 -11.70 3.51 7.01
CA LEU A 164 -12.71 3.34 8.05
C LEU A 164 -14.07 3.19 7.38
N SER A 165 -14.68 2.01 7.48
CA SER A 165 -16.09 1.85 7.15
C SER A 165 -16.91 2.53 8.23
N THR A 166 -17.50 3.68 7.93
CA THR A 166 -18.50 4.29 8.80
C THR A 166 -19.81 3.56 8.56
N SER A 167 -20.12 2.60 9.44
CA SER A 167 -21.45 2.00 9.53
C SER A 167 -22.47 3.03 10.06
N ILE A 168 -22.79 4.06 9.27
CA ILE A 168 -23.88 5.00 9.61
C ILE A 168 -25.17 4.48 8.97
N PHE A 169 -25.68 3.37 9.50
CA PHE A 169 -27.10 3.03 9.48
C PHE A 169 -27.40 2.20 10.72
N GLY A 170 -27.51 2.89 11.85
CA GLY A 170 -28.00 2.35 13.11
C GLY A 170 -28.96 3.36 13.73
N THR A 171 -30.10 3.57 13.07
CA THR A 171 -31.27 4.20 13.69
C THR A 171 -32.16 3.09 14.23
N ASN A 172 -32.27 3.00 15.55
CA ASN A 172 -33.48 2.53 16.23
C ASN A 172 -34.04 3.72 17.00
#